data_AF-A0A2E9GSP6-F1
#
_entry.id   AF-A0A2E9GSP6-F1
#
_cell.length_a   1.000
_cell.length_b   1.000
_cell.length_c   1.000
_cell.angle_alpha   90.00
_cell.angle_beta   90.00
_cell.angle_gamma   90.00
#
_symmetry.space_group_name_H-M   'P 1'
#
loop_
_entity.id
_entity.type
_entity.pdbx_description
1 polymer ?
#
loop_
_entity_poly.entity_id
_entity_poly.type
_entity_poly.pdbx_seq_one_letter_code
_entity_poly.pdbx_strand_id
1 'polypeptide(L)'
;MTIPLTWAWLRWGSDAYTSLILAVIDPLYEMLGATHVKRGPTGHRFISYVPFLVLMAITPRIPTRRRIWGTLFGILVIFCSHVGMLYVADRAYTEHENDGAAVAQLFPFLLVTDGLPLMLWFVLARDFLRSAVPGLREKPPSE
;
A
#
# COMPACT_ATOMS: atom_id res chain seq x y z
N MET A 1 -1.36 19.97 5.52
CA MET A 1 -0.52 19.10 4.67
C MET A 1 -1.33 18.03 3.94
N THR A 2 -2.32 17.40 4.59
CA THR A 2 -3.17 16.36 3.97
C THR A 2 -4.04 16.87 2.81
N ILE A 3 -4.80 17.96 3.01
CA ILE A 3 -5.77 18.43 2.01
C ILE A 3 -5.12 18.74 0.63
N PRO A 4 -4.02 19.52 0.53
CA PRO A 4 -3.41 19.81 -0.76
C PRO A 4 -2.81 18.56 -1.42
N LEU A 5 -2.23 17.66 -0.62
CA LEU A 5 -1.61 16.43 -1.12
C LEU A 5 -2.66 15.45 -1.63
N THR A 6 -3.77 15.29 -0.91
CA THR A 6 -4.91 14.49 -1.36
C THR A 6 -5.53 15.10 -2.62
N TRP A 7 -5.67 16.42 -2.69
CA TRP A 7 -6.18 17.08 -3.91
C TRP A 7 -5.25 16.84 -5.12
N ALA A 8 -3.93 17.04 -4.95
CA ALA A 8 -2.97 16.78 -6.01
C ALA A 8 -2.95 15.30 -6.44
N TRP A 9 -3.12 14.38 -5.48
CA TRP A 9 -3.26 12.96 -5.75
C TRP A 9 -4.51 12.67 -6.57
N LEU A 10 -5.68 13.16 -6.15
CA LEU A 10 -6.94 12.93 -6.86
C LEU A 10 -6.97 13.58 -8.25
N ARG A 11 -6.24 14.70 -8.45
CA ARG A 11 -6.24 15.43 -9.72
C ARG A 11 -5.29 14.85 -10.77
N TRP A 12 -4.16 14.29 -10.34
CA TRP A 12 -3.11 13.84 -11.26
C TRP A 12 -2.36 12.60 -10.75
N GLY A 13 -2.05 12.56 -9.45
CA GLY A 13 -1.24 11.48 -8.87
C GLY A 13 -1.84 10.10 -9.07
N SER A 14 -3.16 9.95 -8.96
CA SER A 14 -3.86 8.68 -9.16
C SER A 14 -3.65 8.15 -10.58
N ASP A 15 -3.87 8.98 -11.60
CA ASP A 15 -3.77 8.58 -13.01
C ASP A 15 -2.32 8.25 -13.39
N ALA A 16 -1.37 9.08 -12.93
CA ALA A 16 0.06 8.86 -13.15
C ALA A 16 0.52 7.56 -12.47
N TYR A 17 0.06 7.31 -11.24
CA TYR A 17 0.39 6.11 -10.49
C TYR A 17 -0.22 4.85 -11.10
N THR A 18 -1.47 4.89 -11.52
CA THR A 18 -2.10 3.80 -12.27
C THR A 18 -1.33 3.51 -13.55
N SER A 19 -0.93 4.54 -14.30
CA SER A 19 -0.13 4.39 -15.52
C SER A 19 1.22 3.71 -15.24
N LEU A 20 1.89 4.09 -14.14
CA LEU A 20 3.13 3.45 -13.71
C LEU A 20 2.92 1.98 -13.35
N ILE A 21 1.86 1.65 -12.62
CA ILE A 21 1.53 0.25 -12.28
C ILE A 21 1.29 -0.55 -13.55
N LEU A 22 0.52 -0.02 -14.50
CA LEU A 22 0.22 -0.69 -15.76
C LEU A 22 1.49 -0.95 -16.59
N ALA A 23 2.38 0.05 -16.67
CA ALA A 23 3.67 -0.10 -17.36
C ALA A 23 4.57 -1.18 -16.75
N VAL A 24 4.40 -1.48 -15.45
CA VAL A 24 5.15 -2.55 -14.77
C VAL A 24 4.43 -3.90 -14.85
N ILE A 25 3.10 -3.93 -14.82
CA ILE A 25 2.35 -5.19 -14.82
C ILE A 25 2.24 -5.81 -16.21
N ASP A 26 2.15 -5.02 -17.26
CA ASP A 26 2.07 -5.51 -18.64
C ASP A 26 3.28 -6.41 -19.01
N PRO A 27 4.55 -6.02 -18.76
CA PRO A 27 5.68 -6.92 -19.00
C PRO A 27 5.71 -8.13 -18.06
N LEU A 28 5.18 -8.01 -16.83
CA LEU A 28 5.06 -9.16 -15.93
C LEU A 28 4.04 -10.18 -16.47
N TYR A 29 2.92 -9.72 -17.04
CA TYR A 29 1.94 -10.60 -17.69
C TYR A 29 2.52 -11.32 -18.91
N GLU A 30 3.29 -10.62 -19.74
CA GLU A 30 4.01 -11.23 -20.87
C GLU A 30 4.97 -12.32 -20.40
N MET A 31 5.76 -12.06 -19.35
CA MET A 31 6.67 -13.06 -18.76
C MET A 31 5.93 -14.28 -18.19
N LEU A 32 4.69 -14.11 -17.73
CA LEU A 32 3.87 -15.17 -17.16
C LEU A 32 2.98 -15.86 -18.21
N GLY A 33 3.03 -15.45 -19.47
CA GLY A 33 2.27 -16.05 -20.58
C GLY A 33 0.77 -15.73 -20.56
N ALA A 34 0.36 -14.67 -19.85
CA ALA A 34 -1.04 -14.27 -19.75
C ALA A 34 -1.41 -13.31 -20.90
N THR A 35 -2.23 -13.77 -21.85
CA THR A 35 -2.62 -12.98 -23.04
C THR A 35 -3.98 -12.28 -22.92
N HIS A 36 -4.82 -12.65 -21.93
CA HIS A 36 -6.17 -12.08 -21.74
C HIS A 36 -6.36 -11.66 -20.28
N VAL A 37 -6.39 -10.36 -20.05
CA VAL A 37 -6.42 -9.72 -18.73
C VAL A 37 -7.71 -8.91 -18.63
N LYS A 38 -8.68 -9.40 -17.84
CA LYS A 38 -9.89 -8.63 -17.46
C LYS A 38 -9.51 -7.69 -16.31
N ARG A 39 -9.06 -6.48 -16.69
CA ARG A 39 -8.75 -5.40 -15.74
C ARG A 39 -10.00 -5.04 -14.92
N GLY A 40 -10.11 -5.57 -13.70
CA GLY A 40 -11.19 -5.25 -12.76
C GLY A 40 -11.14 -3.79 -12.24
N PRO A 41 -12.16 -3.31 -11.51
CA PRO A 41 -12.31 -1.91 -11.09
C PRO A 41 -11.38 -1.48 -9.93
N THR A 42 -10.17 -2.02 -9.84
CA THR A 42 -9.26 -1.82 -8.69
C THR A 42 -8.54 -0.47 -8.67
N GLY A 43 -8.56 0.29 -9.78
CA GLY A 43 -7.82 1.55 -9.94
C GLY A 43 -8.09 2.62 -8.88
N HIS A 44 -9.32 2.68 -8.33
CA HIS A 44 -9.69 3.69 -7.33
C HIS A 44 -9.13 3.43 -5.92
N ARG A 45 -8.53 2.27 -5.65
CA ARG A 45 -8.11 1.86 -4.30
C ARG A 45 -6.66 2.22 -3.95
N PHE A 46 -5.92 2.86 -4.86
CA PHE A 46 -4.50 3.21 -4.63
C PHE A 46 -4.26 4.45 -3.74
N ILE A 47 -5.30 5.01 -3.14
CA ILE A 47 -5.24 6.21 -2.28
C ILE A 47 -4.42 5.99 -0.99
N SER A 48 -4.24 4.72 -0.58
CA SER A 48 -3.50 4.27 0.61
C SER A 48 -2.05 4.78 0.68
N TYR A 49 -1.48 5.21 -0.44
CA TYR A 49 -0.16 5.82 -0.52
C TYR A 49 -0.04 7.17 0.21
N VAL A 50 -1.06 8.03 0.09
CA VAL A 50 -1.03 9.40 0.63
C VAL A 50 -1.00 9.41 2.17
N PRO A 51 -1.85 8.65 2.89
CA PRO A 51 -1.79 8.54 4.34
C PRO A 51 -0.42 8.13 4.87
N PHE A 52 0.25 7.15 4.23
CA PHE A 52 1.59 6.71 4.66
C PHE A 52 2.62 7.83 4.59
N LEU A 53 2.67 8.56 3.46
CA LEU A 53 3.59 9.67 3.29
C LEU A 53 3.36 10.77 4.32
N VAL A 54 2.10 11.12 4.54
CA VAL A 54 1.72 12.12 5.55
C VAL A 54 2.17 11.67 6.93
N LEU A 55 1.86 10.43 7.32
CA LEU A 55 2.24 9.87 8.62
C LEU A 55 3.76 9.92 8.81
N MET A 56 4.54 9.47 7.83
CA MET A 56 6.00 9.52 7.90
C MET A 56 6.56 10.94 7.98
N ALA A 57 5.93 11.92 7.33
CA ALA A 57 6.34 13.32 7.37
C ALA A 57 6.06 13.97 8.73
N ILE A 58 4.88 13.73 9.31
CA ILE A 58 4.45 14.38 10.55
C ILE A 58 4.95 13.67 11.82
N THR A 59 5.32 12.39 11.73
CA THR A 59 5.70 11.62 12.92
C THR A 59 7.02 12.13 13.50
N PRO A 60 7.02 12.69 14.72
CA PRO A 60 8.22 13.24 15.33
C PRO A 60 9.11 12.10 15.84
N ARG A 61 10.38 12.43 16.16
CA ARG A 61 11.35 11.51 16.77
C ARG A 61 11.73 10.27 15.93
N ILE A 62 11.41 10.27 14.63
CA ILE A 62 12.04 9.33 13.69
C ILE A 62 13.34 9.96 13.20
N PRO A 63 14.51 9.30 13.38
CA PRO A 63 15.78 9.79 12.86
C PRO A 63 15.69 10.04 11.34
N THR A 64 16.24 11.15 10.85
CA THR A 64 16.09 11.56 9.42
C THR A 64 16.52 10.47 8.45
N ARG A 65 17.61 9.74 8.73
CA ARG A 65 18.08 8.61 7.92
C ARG A 65 17.03 7.49 7.87
N ARG A 66 16.48 7.11 9.02
CA ARG A 66 15.43 6.07 9.12
C ARG A 66 14.13 6.54 8.48
N ARG A 67 13.80 7.83 8.57
CA ARG A 67 12.64 8.42 7.89
C ARG A 67 12.79 8.29 6.38
N ILE A 68 13.88 8.76 5.79
CA ILE A 68 14.07 8.71 4.33
C ILE A 68 14.10 7.27 3.83
N TRP A 69 14.98 6.42 4.37
CA TRP A 69 15.10 5.03 3.93
C TRP A 69 13.86 4.20 4.24
N GLY A 70 13.24 4.42 5.39
CA GLY A 70 11.99 3.75 5.76
C GLY A 70 10.82 4.18 4.87
N THR A 71 10.74 5.46 4.51
CA THR A 71 9.74 5.96 3.56
C THR A 71 9.97 5.36 2.17
N LEU A 72 11.21 5.38 1.64
CA LEU A 72 11.51 4.78 0.34
C LEU A 72 11.22 3.28 0.31
N PHE A 73 11.63 2.55 1.34
CA PHE A 73 11.34 1.13 1.47
C PHE A 73 9.82 0.88 1.57
N GLY A 74 9.12 1.67 2.39
CA GLY A 74 7.66 1.54 2.53
C GLY A 74 6.90 1.84 1.25
N ILE A 75 7.32 2.86 0.49
CA ILE A 75 6.81 3.16 -0.85
C ILE A 75 6.97 1.96 -1.77
N LEU A 76 8.15 1.35 -1.79
CA LEU A 76 8.43 0.17 -2.61
C LEU A 76 7.54 -1.02 -2.21
N VAL A 77 7.40 -1.30 -0.92
CA VAL A 77 6.56 -2.40 -0.42
C VAL A 77 5.08 -2.17 -0.78
N ILE A 78 4.57 -0.95 -0.58
CA ILE A 78 3.20 -0.58 -0.96
C ILE A 78 2.99 -0.76 -2.48
N PHE A 79 3.96 -0.30 -3.28
CA PHE A 79 3.92 -0.46 -4.73
C PHE A 79 3.86 -1.92 -5.16
N CYS A 80 4.73 -2.77 -4.61
CA CYS A 80 4.71 -4.21 -4.88
C CYS A 80 3.37 -4.85 -4.45
N SER A 81 2.80 -4.41 -3.33
CA SER A 81 1.48 -4.87 -2.88
C SER A 81 0.37 -4.50 -3.87
N HIS A 82 0.40 -3.30 -4.45
CA HIS A 82 -0.57 -2.88 -5.46
C HIS A 82 -0.43 -3.69 -6.76
N VAL A 83 0.79 -3.94 -7.22
CA VAL A 83 1.04 -4.79 -8.40
C VAL A 83 0.52 -6.20 -8.14
N GLY A 84 0.83 -6.79 -6.98
CA GLY A 84 0.34 -8.11 -6.60
C GLY A 84 -1.19 -8.17 -6.48
N MET A 85 -1.82 -7.15 -5.88
CA MET A 85 -3.28 -7.07 -5.76
C MET A 85 -3.95 -6.97 -7.14
N LEU A 86 -3.39 -6.18 -8.05
CA LEU A 86 -3.91 -6.07 -9.41
C LEU A 86 -3.82 -7.40 -10.16
N TYR A 87 -2.71 -8.12 -10.00
CA TYR A 87 -2.54 -9.46 -10.55
C TYR A 87 -3.57 -10.46 -10.02
N VAL A 88 -3.77 -10.50 -8.69
CA VAL A 88 -4.75 -11.40 -8.06
C VAL A 88 -6.17 -11.03 -8.45
N ALA A 89 -6.49 -9.73 -8.53
CA ALA A 89 -7.78 -9.23 -8.99
C ALA A 89 -8.08 -9.69 -10.41
N ASP A 90 -7.14 -9.50 -11.32
CA ASP A 90 -7.30 -9.92 -12.70
C ASP A 90 -7.53 -11.43 -12.84
N ARG A 91 -6.78 -12.26 -12.09
CA ARG A 91 -7.00 -13.72 -12.05
C ARG A 91 -8.38 -14.07 -11.53
N ALA A 92 -8.81 -13.45 -10.44
CA ALA A 92 -10.13 -13.69 -9.84
C ALA A 92 -11.29 -13.32 -10.80
N TYR A 93 -11.21 -12.17 -11.48
CA TYR A 93 -12.23 -11.75 -12.46
C TYR A 93 -12.16 -12.50 -13.80
N THR A 94 -11.03 -13.14 -14.10
CA THR A 94 -10.88 -14.01 -15.27
C THR A 94 -11.41 -15.41 -15.00
N GLU A 95 -11.21 -15.93 -13.78
CA GLU A 95 -11.64 -17.28 -13.37
C GLU A 95 -13.13 -17.35 -12.97
N HIS A 96 -13.71 -16.24 -12.49
CA HIS A 96 -15.10 -16.19 -12.07
C HIS A 96 -15.97 -15.35 -13.01
N GLU A 97 -17.04 -15.95 -13.55
CA GLU A 97 -18.08 -15.21 -14.29
C GLU A 97 -18.96 -14.35 -13.38
N ASN A 98 -19.01 -14.65 -12.07
CA ASN A 98 -19.78 -13.91 -11.08
C ASN A 98 -18.88 -12.97 -10.27
N ASP A 99 -19.09 -11.67 -10.42
CA ASP A 99 -18.35 -10.60 -9.73
C ASP A 99 -18.35 -10.76 -8.21
N GLY A 100 -19.42 -11.32 -7.61
CA GLY A 100 -19.50 -11.52 -6.17
C GLY A 100 -18.49 -12.54 -5.63
N ALA A 101 -18.23 -13.61 -6.39
CA ALA A 101 -17.25 -14.63 -6.01
C ALA A 101 -15.81 -14.10 -6.14
N ALA A 102 -15.53 -13.35 -7.20
CA ALA A 102 -14.24 -12.67 -7.39
C ALA A 102 -13.97 -11.68 -6.24
N VAL A 103 -14.95 -10.87 -5.85
CA VAL A 103 -14.80 -9.93 -4.72
C VAL A 103 -14.55 -10.64 -3.39
N ALA A 104 -15.23 -11.76 -3.13
CA ALA A 104 -15.02 -12.54 -1.91
C ALA A 104 -13.58 -13.10 -1.83
N GLN A 105 -13.03 -13.58 -2.94
CA GLN A 105 -11.64 -14.05 -3.02
C GLN A 105 -10.64 -12.91 -2.84
N LEU A 106 -10.98 -11.70 -3.28
CA LEU A 106 -10.13 -10.51 -3.15
C LEU A 106 -10.13 -9.89 -1.76
N PHE A 107 -11.18 -10.12 -0.97
CA PHE A 107 -11.36 -9.45 0.32
C PHE A 107 -10.16 -9.55 1.27
N PRO A 108 -9.52 -10.72 1.48
CA PRO A 108 -8.34 -10.82 2.34
C PRO A 108 -7.16 -9.98 1.83
N PHE A 109 -6.93 -10.00 0.51
CA PHE A 109 -5.85 -9.23 -0.13
C PHE A 109 -6.08 -7.73 -0.03
N LEU A 110 -7.33 -7.31 -0.20
CA LEU A 110 -7.75 -5.92 -0.02
C LEU A 110 -7.50 -5.45 1.41
N LEU A 111 -7.92 -6.25 2.40
CA LEU A 111 -7.71 -5.90 3.82
C LEU A 111 -6.22 -5.74 4.15
N VAL A 112 -5.37 -6.65 3.65
CA VAL A 112 -3.92 -6.57 3.84
C VAL A 112 -3.35 -5.35 3.13
N THR A 113 -3.70 -5.13 1.87
CA THR A 113 -3.16 -4.01 1.07
C THR A 113 -3.57 -2.65 1.66
N ASP A 114 -4.79 -2.52 2.15
CA ASP A 114 -5.30 -1.30 2.77
C ASP A 114 -4.68 -1.06 4.17
N GLY A 115 -4.41 -2.13 4.92
CA GLY A 115 -3.78 -2.05 6.25
C GLY A 115 -2.26 -1.89 6.22
N LEU A 116 -1.60 -2.31 5.15
CA LEU A 116 -0.14 -2.34 5.01
C LEU A 116 0.54 -0.96 5.22
N PRO A 117 0.04 0.16 4.65
CA PRO A 117 0.52 1.51 4.96
C PRO A 117 0.63 1.78 6.46
N LEU A 118 -0.42 1.43 7.21
CA LEU A 118 -0.49 1.65 8.65
C LEU A 118 0.48 0.73 9.40
N MET A 119 0.55 -0.55 9.02
CA MET A 119 1.47 -1.53 9.62
C MET A 119 2.94 -1.12 9.43
N LEU A 120 3.32 -0.69 8.22
CA LEU A 120 4.66 -0.19 7.94
C LEU A 120 4.97 1.03 8.78
N TRP A 121 4.03 1.96 8.90
CA TRP A 121 4.19 3.11 9.77
C TRP A 121 4.39 2.71 11.24
N PHE A 122 3.59 1.77 11.77
CA PHE A 122 3.74 1.27 13.15
C PHE A 122 5.17 0.75 13.42
N VAL A 123 5.73 -0.01 12.47
CA VAL A 123 7.09 -0.56 12.59
C VAL A 123 8.14 0.55 12.52
N LEU A 124 7.98 1.52 11.61
CA LEU A 124 8.92 2.61 11.41
C LEU A 124 8.87 3.66 12.53
N ALA A 125 7.69 3.89 13.10
CA ALA A 125 7.42 4.84 14.17
C ALA A 125 7.54 4.21 15.58
N ARG A 126 8.03 2.98 15.71
CA ARG A 126 8.05 2.24 16.98
C ARG A 126 8.63 3.02 18.16
N ASP A 127 9.69 3.79 17.94
CA ASP A 127 10.39 4.52 19.00
C ASP A 127 9.51 5.69 19.51
N PHE A 128 8.85 6.38 18.57
CA PHE A 128 7.84 7.39 18.89
C PHE A 128 6.66 6.78 19.64
N LEU A 129 6.13 5.66 19.15
CA LEU A 129 4.97 4.98 19.75
C LEU A 129 5.24 4.49 21.17
N ARG A 130 6.42 3.94 21.44
CA ARG A 130 6.87 3.58 22.80
C ARG A 130 6.90 4.78 23.73
N SER A 131 7.30 5.95 23.23
CA SER A 131 7.33 7.17 24.04
C SER A 131 5.93 7.72 24.32
N ALA A 132 5.03 7.64 23.32
CA ALA A 132 3.72 8.28 23.34
C ALA A 132 2.61 7.40 23.96
N VAL A 133 2.71 6.07 23.86
CA VAL A 133 1.68 5.13 24.30
C VAL A 133 2.20 4.31 25.49
N PRO A 134 1.69 4.54 26.71
CA PRO A 134 2.17 3.86 27.92
C PRO A 134 2.12 2.33 27.83
N GLY A 135 1.09 1.77 27.19
CA GLY A 135 0.91 0.32 27.02
C GLY A 135 1.89 -0.34 26.05
N LEU A 136 2.66 0.43 25.27
CA LEU A 136 3.68 -0.08 24.35
C LEU A 136 5.10 0.02 24.93
N ARG A 137 5.26 0.48 26.17
CA ARG A 137 6.56 0.51 26.85
C ARG A 137 6.98 -0.90 27.20
N GLU A 138 8.17 -1.31 26.78
CA GLU A 138 8.77 -2.56 27.23
C GLU A 138 8.94 -2.50 28.76
N LYS A 139 8.47 -3.53 29.48
CA LYS A 139 8.84 -3.68 30.90
C LYS A 139 10.36 -3.89 30.95
N PRO A 140 11.08 -3.27 31.89
CA PRO A 140 12.47 -3.60 32.11
C PRO A 140 12.58 -5.12 32.36
N PRO A 141 13.65 -5.78 31.89
CA PRO A 141 13.87 -7.18 32.19
C PRO A 141 13.82 -7.34 33.72
N SER A 142 12.94 -8.24 34.19
CA SER A 142 12.88 -8.59 35.60
C SER A 142 14.21 -9.23 35.98
N GLU A 143 14.95 -8.59 36.88
CA GLU A 143 16.11 -9.19 37.56
C GLU A 143 15.69 -10.39 38.41
#